data_AF-A0A3A9V695-F1
#
_entry.id   AF-A0A3A9V695-F1
#
_cell.length_a   1.000
_cell.length_b   1.000
_cell.length_c   1.000
_cell.angle_alpha   90.00
_cell.angle_beta   90.00
_cell.angle_gamma   90.00
#
_symmetry.space_group_name_H-M   'P 1'
#
loop_
_entity.id
_entity.type
_entity.pdbx_description
1 polymer ?
#
loop_
_entity_poly.entity_id
_entity_poly.type
_entity_poly.pdbx_seq_one_letter_code
_entity_poly.pdbx_strand_id
1 'polypeptide(L)'
;MQKIADYIFDLSPKKLAVYLILGPLVLFLCSCDNNPKSKLFSQNFEKSKAKNELEVISLDSVMSFSELREMMGKIACKRKVSGLKFEDNDTIYHILGFSSCPTSSEIACYFRRNLLTIKNDSLIIGRGKEKNKKPIKYLKTELENIISKPYNFQHNKDKLKPALIYLYIEDKHTISITKKVLKEIAKQFQNINPVHKPDFFNYTILFKGFDITNVPPPPPPIPPPPIKPNEIELEE
;
A
#
# COMPACT_ATOMS: atom_id res chain seq x y z
N MET A 1 7.82 43.29 32.44
CA MET A 1 7.58 44.21 31.30
C MET A 1 8.31 45.54 31.45
N GLN A 2 8.52 46.09 32.66
CA GLN A 2 9.23 47.36 32.89
C GLN A 2 10.62 47.47 32.21
N LYS A 3 11.48 46.43 32.33
CA LYS A 3 12.87 46.48 31.85
C LYS A 3 13.06 46.61 30.33
N ILE A 4 12.03 46.32 29.53
CA ILE A 4 12.11 46.43 28.06
C ILE A 4 11.82 47.87 27.62
N ALA A 5 10.94 48.58 28.35
CA ALA A 5 10.59 49.96 28.05
C ALA A 5 11.79 50.90 28.25
N ASP A 6 12.59 50.68 29.29
CA ASP A 6 13.77 51.50 29.59
C ASP A 6 14.86 51.35 28.52
N TYR A 7 14.99 50.16 27.90
CA TYR A 7 15.98 49.90 26.84
C TYR A 7 15.61 50.52 25.49
N ILE A 8 14.30 50.74 25.24
CA ILE A 8 13.79 51.33 24.00
C ILE A 8 13.96 52.86 24.01
N PHE A 9 13.88 53.48 25.19
CA PHE A 9 13.99 54.94 25.34
C PHE A 9 15.42 55.50 25.22
N ASP A 10 16.43 54.64 25.33
CA ASP A 10 17.85 55.04 25.25
C ASP A 10 18.45 54.88 23.83
N LEU A 11 17.63 54.47 22.86
CA LEU A 11 18.04 54.31 21.46
C LEU A 11 17.93 55.63 20.71
N SER A 12 19.07 56.12 20.19
CA SER A 12 19.12 57.26 19.26
C SER A 12 18.11 57.09 18.11
N PRO A 13 17.43 58.17 17.68
CA PRO A 13 16.35 58.11 16.68
C PRO A 13 16.75 57.45 15.36
N LYS A 14 18.05 57.50 14.99
CA LYS A 14 18.58 56.80 13.80
C LYS A 14 18.62 55.27 13.97
N LYS A 15 18.91 54.77 15.17
CA LYS A 15 18.92 53.32 15.48
C LYS A 15 17.50 52.77 15.60
N LEU A 16 16.57 53.57 16.12
CA LEU A 16 15.15 53.22 16.22
C LEU A 16 14.52 53.01 14.83
N ALA A 17 14.84 53.87 13.87
CA ALA A 17 14.39 53.75 12.48
C ALA A 17 14.90 52.49 11.79
N VAL A 18 16.16 52.09 12.06
CA VAL A 18 16.74 50.84 11.53
C VAL A 18 16.00 49.61 12.07
N TYR A 19 15.69 49.57 13.37
CA TYR A 19 14.92 48.47 13.97
C TYR A 19 13.47 48.39 13.47
N LEU A 20 12.82 49.53 13.23
CA LEU A 20 11.46 49.57 12.70
C LEU A 20 11.36 49.10 11.24
N ILE A 21 12.44 49.22 10.46
CA ILE A 21 12.48 48.80 9.04
C ILE A 21 13.00 47.36 8.89
N LEU A 22 14.06 46.98 9.62
CA LEU A 22 14.65 45.63 9.55
C LEU A 22 13.94 44.60 10.44
N GLY A 23 13.32 45.02 11.55
CA GLY A 23 12.59 44.13 12.46
C GLY A 23 11.44 43.37 11.79
N PRO A 24 10.55 44.02 11.03
CA PRO A 24 9.50 43.35 10.29
C PRO A 24 10.04 42.45 9.16
N LEU A 25 11.16 42.82 8.54
CA LEU A 25 11.79 42.06 7.45
C LEU A 25 12.38 40.72 7.97
N VAL A 26 12.96 40.73 9.18
CA VAL A 26 13.46 39.51 9.85
C VAL A 26 12.31 38.64 10.35
N LEU A 27 11.20 39.24 10.79
CA LEU A 27 9.99 38.50 11.18
C LEU A 27 9.28 37.84 9.99
N PHE A 28 9.29 38.46 8.80
CA PHE A 28 8.72 37.87 7.58
C PHE A 28 9.55 36.70 7.02
N LEU A 29 10.87 36.69 7.22
CA LEU A 29 11.75 35.61 6.75
C LEU A 29 11.73 34.36 7.65
N CYS A 30 11.14 34.45 8.84
CA CYS A 30 10.95 33.34 9.77
C CYS A 30 9.52 32.79 9.79
N SER A 31 8.73 33.03 8.74
CA SER A 31 7.45 32.34 8.55
C SER A 31 7.72 30.92 8.06
N CYS A 32 8.17 30.05 8.98
CA CYS A 32 8.24 28.61 8.73
C CYS A 32 6.82 28.11 8.41
N ASP A 33 6.63 27.61 7.19
CA ASP A 33 5.43 26.86 6.77
C ASP A 33 5.33 25.56 7.60
N ASN A 34 4.94 25.69 8.87
CA ASN A 34 4.67 24.59 9.79
C ASN A 34 3.23 24.09 9.61
N ASN A 35 2.73 24.03 8.37
CA ASN A 35 1.42 23.46 8.12
C ASN A 35 1.47 21.96 8.51
N PRO A 36 0.60 21.51 9.44
CA PRO A 36 0.63 20.13 9.90
C PRO A 36 0.29 19.20 8.73
N LYS A 37 1.21 18.28 8.40
CA LYS A 37 0.99 17.31 7.33
C LYS A 37 -0.24 16.46 7.63
N SER A 38 -1.09 16.32 6.63
CA SER A 38 -2.26 15.44 6.67
C SER A 38 -1.83 13.98 6.87
N LYS A 39 -2.66 13.17 7.53
CA LYS A 39 -2.39 11.73 7.73
C LYS A 39 -3.46 10.92 7.02
N LEU A 40 -3.04 9.91 6.27
CA LEU A 40 -3.93 8.98 5.58
C LEU A 40 -3.66 7.57 6.08
N PHE A 41 -4.69 6.94 6.63
CA PHE A 41 -4.62 5.57 7.13
C PHE A 41 -5.40 4.61 6.22
N SER A 42 -4.78 3.49 5.87
CA SER A 42 -5.51 2.37 5.27
C SER A 42 -6.52 1.81 6.28
N GLN A 43 -7.56 1.17 5.78
CA GLN A 43 -8.52 0.47 6.62
C GLN A 43 -7.82 -0.52 7.55
N ASN A 44 -8.30 -0.59 8.80
CA ASN A 44 -7.77 -1.42 9.87
C ASN A 44 -6.35 -1.09 10.38
N PHE A 45 -5.65 -0.09 9.85
CA PHE A 45 -4.30 0.26 10.33
C PHE A 45 -4.30 0.55 11.84
N GLU A 46 -5.16 1.46 12.28
CA GLU A 46 -5.29 1.83 13.70
C GLU A 46 -5.81 0.67 14.56
N LYS A 47 -6.68 -0.18 14.00
CA LYS A 47 -7.17 -1.39 14.70
C LYS A 47 -6.05 -2.39 14.96
N SER A 48 -5.21 -2.66 13.96
CA SER A 48 -4.05 -3.55 14.10
C SER A 48 -2.98 -2.97 15.03
N LYS A 49 -2.80 -1.64 14.99
CA LYS A 49 -1.92 -0.93 15.92
C LYS A 49 -2.39 -1.06 17.37
N ALA A 50 -3.68 -0.85 17.64
CA ALA A 50 -4.27 -0.97 18.98
C ALA A 50 -4.14 -2.38 19.57
N LYS A 51 -4.10 -3.41 18.72
CA LYS A 51 -3.92 -4.81 19.13
C LYS A 51 -2.46 -5.25 19.31
N ASN A 52 -1.49 -4.36 19.09
CA ASN A 52 -0.06 -4.68 19.08
C ASN A 52 0.32 -5.79 18.06
N GLU A 53 -0.48 -5.95 17.01
CA GLU A 53 -0.29 -6.92 15.93
C GLU A 53 0.56 -6.33 14.79
N LEU A 54 1.06 -5.10 14.95
CA LEU A 54 1.65 -4.29 13.89
C LEU A 54 3.10 -3.94 14.19
N GLU A 55 3.99 -4.13 13.22
CA GLU A 55 5.35 -3.58 13.22
C GLU A 55 5.50 -2.62 12.02
N VAL A 56 5.95 -1.39 12.27
CA VAL A 56 5.96 -0.32 11.25
C VAL A 56 7.33 -0.23 10.57
N ILE A 57 7.33 -0.32 9.25
CA ILE A 57 8.49 -0.05 8.38
C ILE A 57 8.32 1.35 7.79
N SER A 58 9.36 2.18 7.89
CA SER A 58 9.45 3.43 7.14
C SER A 58 9.93 3.14 5.71
N LEU A 59 9.14 3.46 4.68
CA LEU A 59 9.61 3.32 3.28
C LEU A 59 10.58 4.44 2.88
N ASP A 60 10.78 5.45 3.73
CA ASP A 60 11.79 6.49 3.51
C ASP A 60 13.22 5.97 3.74
N SER A 61 13.38 4.85 4.44
CA SER A 61 14.67 4.20 4.72
C SER A 61 14.90 2.91 3.93
N VAL A 62 14.04 2.59 2.95
CA VAL A 62 14.12 1.35 2.17
C VAL A 62 14.50 1.67 0.74
N MET A 63 15.45 0.96 0.15
CA MET A 63 15.96 1.25 -1.20
C MET A 63 15.14 0.57 -2.30
N SER A 64 14.74 -0.68 -2.08
CA SER A 64 14.15 -1.55 -3.11
C SER A 64 12.91 -2.32 -2.64
N PHE A 65 12.18 -2.89 -3.59
CA PHE A 65 10.99 -3.69 -3.30
C PHE A 65 11.32 -5.06 -2.66
N SER A 66 12.42 -5.70 -3.07
CA SER A 66 12.90 -6.93 -2.43
C SER A 66 13.35 -6.71 -1.00
N GLU A 67 14.09 -5.63 -0.72
CA GLU A 67 14.46 -5.26 0.66
C GLU A 67 13.23 -5.06 1.54
N LEU A 68 12.24 -4.30 1.05
CA LEU A 68 10.95 -4.14 1.74
C LEU A 68 10.32 -5.49 2.06
N ARG A 69 10.25 -6.39 1.07
CA ARG A 69 9.66 -7.71 1.24
C ARG A 69 10.41 -8.57 2.25
N GLU A 70 11.72 -8.49 2.31
CA GLU A 70 12.53 -9.20 3.29
C GLU A 70 12.19 -8.72 4.71
N MET A 71 12.14 -7.40 4.92
CA MET A 71 11.72 -6.81 6.19
C MET A 71 10.30 -7.25 6.57
N MET A 72 9.35 -7.17 5.63
CA MET A 72 7.98 -7.64 5.85
C MET A 72 7.90 -9.14 6.13
N GLY A 73 8.72 -9.95 5.48
CA GLY A 73 8.82 -11.39 5.71
C GLY A 73 9.30 -11.71 7.13
N LYS A 74 10.31 -11.00 7.63
CA LYS A 74 10.78 -11.12 9.03
C LYS A 74 9.68 -10.78 10.04
N ILE A 75 8.87 -9.75 9.76
CA ILE A 75 7.70 -9.38 10.57
C ILE A 75 6.64 -10.49 10.55
N ALA A 76 6.34 -11.02 9.36
CA ALA A 76 5.36 -12.08 9.18
C ALA A 76 5.75 -13.38 9.93
N CYS A 77 7.04 -13.73 9.98
CA CYS A 77 7.51 -14.87 10.76
C CYS A 77 7.30 -14.71 12.28
N LYS A 78 7.15 -13.48 12.78
CA LYS A 78 6.75 -13.18 14.16
C LYS A 78 5.22 -13.18 14.34
N ARG A 79 4.45 -13.61 13.34
CA ARG A 79 2.98 -13.56 13.28
C ARG A 79 2.42 -12.15 13.43
N LYS A 80 3.16 -11.14 12.98
CA LYS A 80 2.73 -9.73 12.95
C LYS A 80 2.41 -9.27 11.53
N VAL A 81 1.63 -8.20 11.44
CA VAL A 81 1.29 -7.50 10.20
C VAL A 81 2.27 -6.34 10.00
N SER A 82 2.69 -6.12 8.75
CA SER A 82 3.55 -5.00 8.41
C SER A 82 2.71 -3.73 8.21
N GLY A 83 2.96 -2.73 9.04
CA GLY A 83 2.54 -1.35 8.78
C GLY A 83 3.60 -0.65 7.95
N LEU A 84 3.21 0.07 6.91
CA LEU A 84 4.09 0.85 6.06
C LEU A 84 3.82 2.32 6.30
N LYS A 85 4.88 3.10 6.57
CA LYS A 85 4.81 4.55 6.74
C LYS A 85 5.69 5.23 5.71
N PHE A 86 5.18 6.25 5.05
CA PHE A 86 6.00 7.13 4.21
C PHE A 86 5.37 8.48 4.04
N GLU A 87 6.20 9.46 3.72
CA GLU A 87 5.76 10.79 3.37
C GLU A 87 5.74 10.98 1.85
N ASP A 88 4.72 11.67 1.36
CA ASP A 88 4.65 12.15 -0.01
C ASP A 88 3.87 13.47 -0.04
N ASN A 89 4.56 14.55 -0.40
CA ASN A 89 4.10 15.93 -0.28
C ASN A 89 3.62 16.24 1.17
N ASP A 90 2.43 16.84 1.31
CA ASP A 90 1.85 17.21 2.60
C ASP A 90 1.03 16.08 3.26
N THR A 91 1.28 14.82 2.86
CA THR A 91 0.56 13.66 3.40
C THR A 91 1.51 12.57 3.90
N ILE A 92 1.28 12.12 5.14
CA ILE A 92 1.90 10.94 5.72
C ILE A 92 0.96 9.77 5.55
N TYR A 93 1.39 8.76 4.80
CA TYR A 93 0.63 7.55 4.52
C TYR A 93 0.96 6.47 5.54
N HIS A 94 -0.08 5.76 5.99
CA HIS A 94 -0.02 4.64 6.92
C HIS A 94 -0.80 3.48 6.32
N ILE A 95 -0.12 2.49 5.75
CA ILE A 95 -0.73 1.44 4.93
C ILE A 95 -0.41 0.07 5.48
N LEU A 96 -1.41 -0.81 5.57
CA LEU A 96 -1.19 -2.22 5.88
C LEU A 96 -0.75 -3.00 4.63
N GLY A 97 0.27 -3.82 4.79
CA GLY A 97 0.76 -4.74 3.78
C GLY A 97 1.08 -6.10 4.37
N PHE A 98 0.99 -7.13 3.54
CA PHE A 98 1.29 -8.51 3.92
C PHE A 98 2.37 -9.06 3.00
N SER A 99 3.31 -9.81 3.59
CA SER A 99 4.25 -10.69 2.88
C SER A 99 4.20 -12.05 3.56
N SER A 100 4.48 -13.12 2.80
CA SER A 100 4.61 -14.45 3.39
C SER A 100 5.90 -14.52 4.22
N CYS A 101 5.86 -15.26 5.33
CA CYS A 101 7.08 -15.66 6.02
C CYS A 101 7.87 -16.59 5.09
N PRO A 102 9.12 -16.27 4.71
CA PRO A 102 9.88 -17.04 3.72
C PRO A 102 10.19 -18.48 4.16
N THR A 103 10.18 -18.76 5.46
CA THR A 103 10.40 -20.11 6.02
C THR A 103 9.11 -20.91 6.17
N SER A 104 7.94 -20.31 5.90
CA SER A 104 6.65 -20.98 6.00
C SER A 104 6.25 -21.59 4.66
N SER A 105 5.78 -22.84 4.69
CA SER A 105 5.16 -23.53 3.56
C SER A 105 3.64 -23.32 3.50
N GLU A 106 3.08 -22.43 4.33
CA GLU A 106 1.64 -22.18 4.36
C GLU A 106 1.15 -21.56 3.05
N ILE A 107 0.17 -22.24 2.45
CA ILE A 107 -0.54 -21.75 1.27
C ILE A 107 -1.83 -21.08 1.75
N ALA A 108 -1.88 -19.75 1.61
CA ALA A 108 -3.08 -18.99 1.94
C ALA A 108 -4.10 -19.07 0.79
N CYS A 109 -5.26 -19.68 1.04
CA CYS A 109 -6.37 -19.74 0.08
C CYS A 109 -7.27 -18.52 0.20
N TYR A 110 -7.13 -17.57 -0.72
CA TYR A 110 -7.94 -16.34 -0.74
C TYR A 110 -9.20 -16.50 -1.58
N PHE A 111 -10.17 -17.26 -1.08
CA PHE A 111 -11.46 -17.43 -1.77
C PHE A 111 -12.35 -16.18 -1.66
N ARG A 112 -13.22 -15.99 -2.66
CA ARG A 112 -14.30 -14.99 -2.68
C ARG A 112 -13.81 -13.54 -2.48
N ARG A 113 -12.73 -13.17 -3.17
CA ARG A 113 -12.17 -11.80 -3.18
C ARG A 113 -12.29 -11.17 -4.56
N ASN A 114 -12.38 -9.84 -4.60
CA ASN A 114 -12.15 -9.08 -5.83
C ASN A 114 -10.64 -9.02 -6.08
N LEU A 115 -10.15 -9.67 -7.14
CA LEU A 115 -8.72 -9.78 -7.39
C LEU A 115 -8.23 -8.61 -8.24
N LEU A 116 -7.21 -7.92 -7.76
CA LEU A 116 -6.48 -6.88 -8.49
C LEU A 116 -5.02 -7.29 -8.57
N THR A 117 -4.42 -7.18 -9.74
CA THR A 117 -3.00 -7.47 -9.93
C THR A 117 -2.29 -6.22 -10.42
N ILE A 118 -1.27 -5.80 -9.70
CA ILE A 118 -0.45 -4.65 -10.03
C ILE A 118 0.99 -5.12 -10.20
N LYS A 119 1.57 -4.77 -11.36
CA LYS A 119 2.99 -4.98 -11.66
C LYS A 119 3.64 -3.64 -11.94
N ASN A 120 4.73 -3.34 -11.22
CA ASN A 120 5.39 -2.03 -11.26
C ASN A 120 4.35 -0.94 -10.97
N ASP A 121 4.12 0.01 -11.89
CA ASP A 121 3.07 1.04 -11.79
C ASP A 121 1.89 0.81 -12.74
N SER A 122 1.60 -0.46 -13.07
CA SER A 122 0.54 -0.83 -13.99
C SER A 122 -0.43 -1.84 -13.38
N LEU A 123 -1.72 -1.60 -13.57
CA LEU A 123 -2.78 -2.57 -13.35
C LEU A 123 -2.81 -3.58 -14.50
N ILE A 124 -2.93 -4.86 -14.16
CA ILE A 124 -2.98 -5.97 -15.10
C ILE A 124 -4.42 -6.45 -15.20
N ILE A 125 -5.03 -6.25 -16.36
CA ILE A 125 -6.43 -6.57 -16.64
C ILE A 125 -6.48 -7.78 -17.58
N GLY A 126 -7.45 -8.68 -17.35
CA GLY A 126 -7.62 -9.89 -18.16
C GLY A 126 -6.78 -11.07 -17.66
N ARG A 127 -6.80 -12.18 -18.41
CA ARG A 127 -6.13 -13.45 -18.07
C ARG A 127 -5.45 -14.04 -19.31
N GLY A 128 -4.52 -14.97 -19.07
CA GLY A 128 -3.81 -15.68 -20.14
C GLY A 128 -3.17 -14.75 -21.18
N LYS A 129 -3.51 -14.96 -22.45
CA LYS A 129 -3.01 -14.20 -23.60
C LYS A 129 -3.68 -12.83 -23.80
N GLU A 130 -4.82 -12.58 -23.14
CA GLU A 130 -5.60 -11.33 -23.26
C GLU A 130 -5.20 -10.28 -22.21
N LYS A 131 -4.04 -10.45 -21.58
CA LYS A 131 -3.58 -9.55 -20.52
C LYS A 131 -3.22 -8.19 -21.10
N ASN A 132 -3.93 -7.18 -20.62
CA ASN A 132 -3.68 -5.78 -20.95
C ASN A 132 -3.11 -5.05 -19.75
N LYS A 133 -2.09 -4.22 -19.99
CA LYS A 133 -1.52 -3.33 -18.97
C LYS A 133 -2.18 -1.97 -19.08
N LYS A 134 -2.72 -1.48 -17.97
CA LYS A 134 -3.20 -0.09 -17.83
C LYS A 134 -2.36 0.62 -16.77
N PRO A 135 -2.10 1.92 -16.90
CA PRO A 135 -1.38 2.67 -15.87
C PRO A 135 -2.14 2.62 -14.54
N ILE A 136 -1.44 2.70 -13.40
CA ILE A 136 -2.06 2.59 -12.07
C ILE A 136 -3.19 3.60 -11.83
N LYS A 137 -3.16 4.77 -12.50
CA LYS A 137 -4.25 5.76 -12.48
C LYS A 137 -5.60 5.21 -12.96
N TYR A 138 -5.59 4.13 -13.76
CA TYR A 138 -6.80 3.43 -14.20
C TYR A 138 -7.48 2.65 -13.08
N LEU A 139 -6.85 2.52 -11.90
CA LEU A 139 -7.41 1.82 -10.76
C LEU A 139 -8.80 2.34 -10.39
N LYS A 140 -9.05 3.65 -10.46
CA LYS A 140 -10.38 4.23 -10.21
C LYS A 140 -11.46 3.58 -11.08
N THR A 141 -11.24 3.55 -12.39
CA THR A 141 -12.18 2.97 -13.37
C THR A 141 -12.38 1.48 -13.13
N GLU A 142 -11.32 0.75 -12.77
CA GLU A 142 -11.48 -0.67 -12.45
C GLU A 142 -12.28 -0.89 -11.17
N LEU A 143 -12.11 -0.05 -10.15
CA LEU A 143 -12.93 -0.15 -8.93
C LEU A 143 -14.39 0.17 -9.21
N GLU A 144 -14.70 1.16 -10.05
CA GLU A 144 -16.07 1.46 -10.51
C GLU A 144 -16.68 0.28 -11.30
N ASN A 145 -15.89 -0.37 -12.16
CA ASN A 145 -16.28 -1.58 -12.88
C ASN A 145 -16.51 -2.78 -11.94
N ILE A 146 -15.82 -2.84 -10.80
CA ILE A 146 -16.09 -3.84 -9.76
C ILE A 146 -17.40 -3.54 -9.05
N ILE A 147 -17.62 -2.27 -8.68
CA ILE A 147 -18.83 -1.80 -7.98
C ILE A 147 -20.09 -2.03 -8.81
N SER A 148 -20.03 -1.89 -10.13
CA SER A 148 -21.20 -2.03 -11.01
C SER A 148 -21.72 -3.47 -11.15
N LYS A 149 -21.01 -4.48 -10.64
CA LYS A 149 -21.32 -5.89 -10.86
C LYS A 149 -21.86 -6.57 -9.59
N PRO A 150 -23.12 -7.03 -9.58
CA PRO A 150 -23.74 -7.62 -8.39
C PRO A 150 -22.98 -8.80 -7.78
N TYR A 151 -22.34 -9.64 -8.59
CA TYR A 151 -21.60 -10.80 -8.10
C TYR A 151 -20.33 -10.45 -7.31
N ASN A 152 -19.88 -9.20 -7.32
CA ASN A 152 -18.74 -8.73 -6.53
C ASN A 152 -19.11 -8.36 -5.10
N PHE A 153 -20.41 -8.34 -4.77
CA PHE A 153 -20.91 -8.07 -3.43
C PHE A 153 -20.86 -9.30 -2.54
N GLN A 154 -20.77 -9.06 -1.23
CA GLN A 154 -20.96 -10.10 -0.23
C GLN A 154 -22.43 -10.53 -0.23
N HIS A 155 -22.66 -11.82 0.00
CA HIS A 155 -24.02 -12.36 0.01
C HIS A 155 -24.88 -11.66 1.08
N ASN A 156 -26.05 -11.16 0.66
CA ASN A 156 -27.04 -10.44 1.48
C ASN A 156 -26.45 -9.24 2.24
N LYS A 157 -25.49 -8.52 1.65
CA LYS A 157 -24.90 -7.32 2.25
C LYS A 157 -24.65 -6.25 1.19
N ASP A 158 -24.89 -4.99 1.57
CA ASP A 158 -24.51 -3.81 0.78
C ASP A 158 -23.02 -3.49 0.92
N LYS A 159 -22.16 -4.51 0.81
CA LYS A 159 -20.71 -4.40 0.93
C LYS A 159 -20.04 -5.26 -0.13
N LEU A 160 -18.99 -4.75 -0.73
CA LEU A 160 -18.19 -5.52 -1.68
C LEU A 160 -17.41 -6.63 -0.97
N LYS A 161 -17.21 -7.73 -1.68
CA LYS A 161 -16.17 -8.72 -1.31
C LYS A 161 -14.85 -7.96 -1.18
N PRO A 162 -14.03 -8.23 -0.16
CA PRO A 162 -12.79 -7.48 -0.02
C PRO A 162 -11.89 -7.66 -1.24
N ALA A 163 -11.19 -6.59 -1.62
CA ALA A 163 -10.16 -6.63 -2.64
C ALA A 163 -8.91 -7.34 -2.10
N LEU A 164 -8.35 -8.23 -2.89
CA LEU A 164 -6.99 -8.72 -2.71
C LEU A 164 -6.14 -8.17 -3.84
N ILE A 165 -5.17 -7.34 -3.46
CA ILE A 165 -4.27 -6.65 -4.37
C ILE A 165 -2.94 -7.38 -4.34
N TYR A 166 -2.62 -8.10 -5.42
CA TYR A 166 -1.29 -8.64 -5.62
C TYR A 166 -0.39 -7.53 -6.15
N LEU A 167 0.64 -7.19 -5.39
CA LEU A 167 1.61 -6.19 -5.77
C LEU A 167 2.97 -6.86 -6.02
N TYR A 168 3.51 -6.65 -7.21
CA TYR A 168 4.87 -7.03 -7.57
C TYR A 168 5.56 -5.85 -8.24
N ILE A 169 6.77 -5.50 -7.81
CA ILE A 169 7.58 -4.46 -8.43
C ILE A 169 8.96 -5.06 -8.68
N GLU A 170 9.46 -4.92 -9.90
CA GLU A 170 10.78 -5.42 -10.30
C GLU A 170 11.88 -4.60 -9.58
N ASP A 171 12.91 -5.27 -9.04
CA ASP A 171 13.96 -4.62 -8.24
C ASP A 171 14.83 -3.60 -8.99
N LYS A 172 14.76 -3.58 -10.32
CA LYS A 172 15.37 -2.50 -11.12
C LYS A 172 14.73 -1.14 -10.85
N HIS A 173 13.53 -1.12 -10.26
CA HIS A 173 12.83 0.11 -9.87
C HIS A 173 13.14 0.47 -8.41
N THR A 174 13.29 1.76 -8.14
CA THR A 174 13.48 2.26 -6.77
C THR A 174 12.18 2.19 -5.97
N ILE A 175 12.29 2.30 -4.64
CA ILE A 175 11.13 2.32 -3.72
C ILE A 175 10.08 3.39 -4.08
N SER A 176 10.46 4.41 -4.85
CA SER A 176 9.55 5.48 -5.30
C SER A 176 8.35 4.96 -6.08
N ILE A 177 8.53 3.91 -6.89
CA ILE A 177 7.43 3.27 -7.63
C ILE A 177 6.46 2.59 -6.66
N THR A 178 6.99 1.93 -5.63
CA THR A 178 6.18 1.34 -4.55
C THR A 178 5.35 2.40 -3.85
N LYS A 179 5.97 3.51 -3.44
CA LYS A 179 5.27 4.65 -2.80
C LYS A 179 4.16 5.21 -3.71
N LYS A 180 4.47 5.44 -4.99
CA LYS A 180 3.50 5.92 -6.01
C LYS A 180 2.28 5.01 -6.11
N VAL A 181 2.49 3.69 -6.16
CA VAL A 181 1.41 2.70 -6.28
C VAL A 181 0.59 2.61 -5.00
N LEU A 182 1.25 2.54 -3.85
CA LEU A 182 0.58 2.47 -2.55
C LEU A 182 -0.26 3.72 -2.27
N LYS A 183 0.25 4.90 -2.63
CA LYS A 183 -0.49 6.16 -2.61
C LYS A 183 -1.75 6.07 -3.47
N GLU A 184 -1.63 5.62 -4.71
CA GLU A 184 -2.77 5.52 -5.62
C GLU A 184 -3.84 4.56 -5.07
N ILE A 185 -3.44 3.37 -4.60
CA ILE A 185 -4.35 2.43 -3.94
C ILE A 185 -5.08 3.10 -2.77
N ALA A 186 -4.32 3.68 -1.84
CA ALA A 186 -4.88 4.25 -0.62
C ALA A 186 -5.87 5.39 -0.93
N LYS A 187 -5.51 6.27 -1.88
CA LYS A 187 -6.40 7.36 -2.33
C LYS A 187 -7.69 6.83 -2.96
N GLN A 188 -7.61 5.87 -3.88
CA GLN A 188 -8.81 5.41 -4.58
C GLN A 188 -9.78 4.70 -3.62
N PHE A 189 -9.29 3.87 -2.71
CA PHE A 189 -10.15 3.26 -1.68
C PHE A 189 -10.68 4.29 -0.68
N GLN A 190 -9.89 5.29 -0.30
CA GLN A 190 -10.37 6.38 0.58
C GLN A 190 -11.45 7.23 -0.11
N ASN A 191 -11.42 7.40 -1.43
CA ASN A 191 -12.45 8.14 -2.16
C ASN A 191 -13.77 7.35 -2.26
N ILE A 192 -13.70 6.03 -2.42
CA ILE A 192 -14.89 5.19 -2.63
C ILE A 192 -15.67 4.96 -1.34
N ASN A 193 -15.00 4.67 -0.23
CA ASN A 193 -15.69 4.23 0.99
C ASN A 193 -16.64 5.29 1.58
N PRO A 194 -16.24 6.57 1.77
CA PRO A 194 -17.12 7.60 2.35
C PRO A 194 -18.38 7.87 1.52
N VAL A 195 -18.32 7.69 0.20
CA VAL A 195 -19.47 7.90 -0.71
C VAL A 195 -20.56 6.85 -0.48
N HIS A 196 -20.19 5.65 -0.04
CA HIS A 196 -21.12 4.56 0.23
C HIS A 196 -21.31 4.35 1.74
N LYS A 197 -20.30 3.75 2.42
CA LYS A 197 -20.20 3.50 3.88
C LYS A 197 -18.70 3.29 4.23
N PRO A 198 -18.21 3.66 5.44
CA PRO A 198 -16.79 3.61 5.81
C PRO A 198 -16.06 2.25 5.60
N ASP A 199 -16.80 1.14 5.49
CA ASP A 199 -16.29 -0.21 5.26
C ASP A 199 -16.92 -0.91 4.04
N PHE A 200 -17.40 -0.12 3.08
CA PHE A 200 -18.07 -0.60 1.87
C PHE A 200 -17.20 -1.54 1.04
N PHE A 201 -15.94 -1.18 0.82
CA PHE A 201 -14.98 -1.94 0.04
C PHE A 201 -13.64 -2.03 0.77
N ASN A 202 -13.44 -3.14 1.48
CA ASN A 202 -12.19 -3.42 2.18
C ASN A 202 -11.11 -3.90 1.22
N TYR A 203 -9.83 -3.61 1.50
CA TYR A 203 -8.72 -4.15 0.70
C TYR A 203 -7.57 -4.73 1.53
N THR A 204 -6.76 -5.56 0.89
CA THR A 204 -5.55 -6.15 1.44
C THR A 204 -4.48 -6.17 0.35
N ILE A 205 -3.27 -5.72 0.66
CA ILE A 205 -2.14 -5.72 -0.27
C ILE A 205 -1.18 -6.86 0.07
N LEU A 206 -0.93 -7.74 -0.89
CA LEU A 206 -0.02 -8.86 -0.77
C LEU A 206 1.21 -8.63 -1.65
N PHE A 207 2.36 -8.46 -1.01
CA PHE A 207 3.65 -8.16 -1.64
C PHE A 207 4.30 -9.45 -2.14
N LYS A 208 4.25 -9.67 -3.44
CA LYS A 208 4.73 -10.90 -4.09
C LYS A 208 6.19 -10.79 -4.51
N GLY A 209 6.94 -11.89 -4.40
CA GLY A 209 8.36 -11.95 -4.78
C GLY A 209 8.63 -12.35 -6.20
N PHE A 210 7.57 -12.65 -6.94
CA PHE A 210 7.64 -13.12 -8.29
C PHE A 210 6.44 -12.57 -9.05
N ASP A 211 6.60 -12.53 -10.38
CA ASP A 211 5.56 -12.09 -11.28
C ASP A 211 4.45 -13.15 -11.41
N ILE A 212 3.37 -12.97 -10.64
CA ILE A 212 2.21 -13.86 -10.70
C ILE A 212 1.47 -13.81 -12.05
N THR A 213 1.82 -12.86 -12.92
CA THR A 213 1.22 -12.76 -14.26
C THR A 213 1.92 -13.66 -15.27
N ASN A 214 3.10 -14.20 -14.97
CA ASN A 214 3.87 -15.03 -15.88
C ASN A 214 4.17 -16.41 -15.29
N VAL A 215 3.18 -17.01 -14.61
CA VAL A 215 3.31 -18.40 -14.15
C VAL A 215 3.22 -19.31 -15.38
N PRO A 216 4.25 -20.13 -15.66
CA PRO A 216 4.20 -21.07 -16.77
C PRO A 216 3.06 -22.07 -16.56
N PRO A 217 2.47 -22.62 -17.64
CA PRO A 217 1.51 -23.70 -17.50
C PRO A 217 2.14 -24.84 -16.69
N PRO A 218 1.34 -25.55 -15.87
CA PRO A 218 1.84 -26.71 -15.17
C PRO A 218 2.44 -27.70 -16.19
N PRO A 219 3.50 -28.43 -15.81
CA PRO A 219 4.08 -29.44 -16.69
C PRO A 219 2.99 -30.44 -17.12
N PRO A 220 3.08 -30.98 -18.36
CA PRO A 220 2.14 -32.00 -18.82
C PRO A 220 2.10 -33.18 -17.82
N PRO A 221 0.95 -33.84 -17.63
CA PRO A 221 0.91 -35.07 -16.87
C PRO A 221 1.89 -36.07 -17.47
N ILE A 222 2.67 -36.74 -16.62
CA ILE A 222 3.47 -37.89 -17.04
C ILE A 222 2.48 -38.96 -17.53
N PRO A 223 2.67 -39.53 -18.73
CA PRO A 223 1.81 -40.61 -19.20
C PRO A 223 1.79 -41.74 -18.17
N PRO A 224 0.64 -42.38 -17.91
CA PRO A 224 0.61 -43.55 -17.07
C PRO A 224 1.60 -44.60 -17.63
N PRO A 225 2.32 -45.33 -16.76
CA PRO A 225 3.20 -46.39 -17.21
C PRO A 225 2.42 -47.37 -18.09
N PRO A 226 3.03 -47.94 -19.14
CA PRO A 226 2.36 -48.94 -19.97
C PRO A 226 1.87 -50.07 -19.08
N ILE A 227 0.57 -50.35 -19.15
CA ILE A 227 -0.05 -51.48 -18.46
C ILE A 227 0.67 -52.74 -18.98
N LYS A 228 1.39 -53.43 -18.10
CA LYS A 228 2.00 -54.72 -18.46
C LYS A 228 0.87 -55.72 -18.70
N PRO A 229 0.86 -56.46 -19.83
CA PRO A 229 -0.26 -57.34 -20.20
C PRO A 229 -0.61 -58.50 -19.26
N ASN A 230 0.03 -58.65 -18.09
CA ASN A 230 -0.04 -59.88 -17.29
C ASN A 230 -0.53 -59.72 -15.84
N GLU A 231 -1.17 -58.61 -15.47
CA GLU A 231 -1.95 -58.52 -14.23
C GLU A 231 -3.44 -58.36 -14.56
N ILE A 232 -3.98 -59.36 -15.24
CA ILE A 232 -5.40 -59.72 -15.09
C ILE A 232 -5.37 -61.03 -14.32
N GLU A 233 -5.09 -60.95 -13.02
CA GLU A 233 -5.52 -62.02 -12.13
C GLU A 233 -7.05 -61.92 -12.06
N LEU A 234 -7.70 -62.93 -12.63
CA LEU A 234 -9.10 -63.22 -12.36
C LEU A 234 -9.24 -63.52 -10.87
N GLU A 235 -9.74 -62.56 -10.09
CA GLU A 235 -10.44 -62.89 -8.85
C GLU A 235 -11.83 -63.43 -9.24
N GLU A 236 -11.98 -64.76 -9.19
CA GLU A 236 -13.27 -65.43 -8.93
C GLU A 236 -13.57 -65.45 -7.43
#